data_AF-A0A1Q9AY13-F1
#
_entry.id   AF-A0A1Q9AY13-F1
#
_cell.length_a   1.000
_cell.length_b   1.000
_cell.length_c   1.000
_cell.angle_alpha   90.00
_cell.angle_beta   90.00
_cell.angle_gamma   90.00
#
_symmetry.space_group_name_H-M   'P 1'
#
loop_
_entity.id
_entity.type
_entity.pdbx_description
1 polymer ?
#
loop_
_entity_poly.entity_id
_entity_poly.type
_entity_poly.pdbx_seq_one_letter_code
_entity_poly.pdbx_strand_id
1 'polypeptide(L)'
;MTYRPILRFKRGEQTALTNLSAAQKAGTVPLLNIASHSFNPPPGGETDVAFDQRIAQDADRLNSAWAGYAAAVDLGDIDPDARCAGGVHFVRYFFDRIADADQHAHVSPVLRLESDEAFLAAVASVCGDYGVRPVFRMTPDDLAELDIDDVVSDMLDECGLQAADAAFIVDLGYIDTAGRSVITARGALAAVPFASEWADIALVAGSFPENLSGFAVGAHIVQRHEWAVWLANRSAAGRAVTYGDYATIHPLPVEEGLDPRTMNPTASVRYTFESTWVLLRGQGTRTRGGQGFAQFLAHADTIVAMPQYRGQVFSFGDGRIMRIHRRAEGQGNLETWVSIGVNHHIAEIVGQFASLPSP
;
A
#
# COMPACT_ATOMS: atom_id res chain seq x y z
N MET A 1 -14.80 4.18 10.03
CA MET A 1 -13.89 3.05 9.79
C MET A 1 -12.59 3.59 9.25
N THR A 2 -11.48 2.94 9.56
CA THR A 2 -10.15 3.28 9.02
C THR A 2 -9.91 2.47 7.74
N TYR A 3 -9.25 3.06 6.76
CA TYR A 3 -8.80 2.37 5.54
C TYR A 3 -7.29 2.08 5.61
N ARG A 4 -6.87 0.87 5.23
CA ARG A 4 -5.45 0.48 5.17
C ARG A 4 -4.99 0.10 3.75
N PRO A 5 -4.68 1.07 2.87
CA PRO A 5 -4.06 0.77 1.58
C PRO A 5 -2.62 0.27 1.78
N ILE A 6 -2.26 -0.83 1.14
CA ILE A 6 -0.86 -1.24 0.95
C ILE A 6 -0.33 -0.59 -0.34
N LEU A 7 0.69 0.25 -0.20
CA LEU A 7 1.30 1.00 -1.29
C LEU A 7 2.80 0.70 -1.38
N ARG A 8 3.36 0.75 -2.59
CA ARG A 8 4.81 0.58 -2.81
C ARG A 8 5.63 1.82 -2.46
N PHE A 9 4.95 2.88 -2.04
CA PHE A 9 5.49 4.19 -1.73
C PHE A 9 6.39 4.79 -2.82
N LYS A 10 6.09 4.53 -4.09
CA LYS A 10 6.81 5.15 -5.23
C LYS A 10 6.33 6.57 -5.46
N ARG A 11 7.07 7.34 -6.25
CA ARG A 11 6.80 8.77 -6.55
C ARG A 11 5.33 9.10 -6.86
N GLY A 12 4.66 8.27 -7.65
CA GLY A 12 3.24 8.45 -7.96
C GLY A 12 2.33 8.30 -6.75
N GLU A 13 2.56 7.28 -5.92
CA GLU A 13 1.83 7.03 -4.68
C GLU A 13 2.16 8.09 -3.60
N GLN A 14 3.43 8.49 -3.48
CA GLN A 14 3.84 9.60 -2.62
C GLN A 14 3.07 10.89 -2.99
N THR A 15 3.02 11.22 -4.29
CA THR A 15 2.26 12.37 -4.78
C THR A 15 0.76 12.22 -4.48
N ALA A 16 0.20 11.01 -4.63
CA ALA A 16 -1.18 10.74 -4.30
C ALA A 16 -1.50 11.03 -2.82
N LEU A 17 -0.67 10.52 -1.90
CA LEU A 17 -0.82 10.70 -0.45
C LEU A 17 -0.67 12.17 -0.04
N THR A 18 0.34 12.86 -0.55
CA THR A 18 0.58 14.28 -0.25
C THR A 18 -0.64 15.15 -0.56
N ASN A 19 -1.38 14.81 -1.63
CA ASN A 19 -2.52 15.58 -2.11
C ASN A 19 -3.88 15.07 -1.59
N LEU A 20 -3.91 14.18 -0.60
CA LEU A 20 -5.17 13.87 0.11
C LEU A 20 -5.58 15.05 1.01
N SER A 21 -6.89 15.29 1.11
CA SER A 21 -7.44 16.23 2.07
C SER A 21 -7.24 15.76 3.51
N ALA A 22 -7.30 16.66 4.48
CA ALA A 22 -7.16 16.31 5.91
C ALA A 22 -8.17 15.24 6.36
N ALA A 23 -9.41 15.30 5.87
CA ALA A 23 -10.43 14.29 6.17
C ALA A 23 -10.07 12.91 5.58
N GLN A 24 -9.53 12.87 4.36
CA GLN A 24 -9.08 11.62 3.75
C GLN A 24 -7.86 11.04 4.47
N LYS A 25 -6.89 11.89 4.87
CA LYS A 25 -5.75 11.46 5.68
C LYS A 25 -6.19 10.91 7.04
N ALA A 26 -7.13 11.57 7.72
CA ALA A 26 -7.66 11.10 9.01
C ALA A 26 -8.39 9.75 8.91
N GLY A 27 -9.01 9.44 7.76
CA GLY A 27 -9.68 8.17 7.50
C GLY A 27 -8.76 7.04 6.98
N THR A 28 -7.46 7.30 6.82
CA THR A 28 -6.53 6.38 6.14
C THR A 28 -5.27 6.16 6.98
N VAL A 29 -4.90 4.90 7.19
CA VAL A 29 -3.61 4.51 7.78
C VAL A 29 -2.89 3.63 6.76
N PRO A 30 -2.09 4.22 5.84
CA PRO A 30 -1.44 3.46 4.79
C PRO A 30 -0.36 2.53 5.38
N LEU A 31 -0.19 1.36 4.77
CA LEU A 31 0.99 0.51 4.96
C LEU A 31 1.89 0.70 3.74
N LEU A 32 3.11 1.18 4.00
CA LEU A 32 4.06 1.57 2.97
C LEU A 32 5.15 0.51 2.88
N ASN A 33 5.14 -0.24 1.78
CA ASN A 33 6.09 -1.31 1.53
C ASN A 33 7.32 -0.78 0.77
N ILE A 34 8.41 -0.56 1.48
CA ILE A 34 9.66 0.00 0.95
C ILE A 34 10.62 -1.16 0.66
N ALA A 35 10.74 -1.52 -0.62
CA ALA A 35 11.46 -2.72 -1.06
C ALA A 35 12.73 -2.44 -1.89
N SER A 36 12.94 -1.20 -2.34
CA SER A 36 13.80 -0.91 -3.50
C SER A 36 15.24 -0.49 -3.14
N HIS A 37 15.82 -1.06 -2.10
CA HIS A 37 17.16 -0.67 -1.66
C HIS A 37 18.09 -1.87 -1.55
N SER A 38 18.75 -2.22 -2.66
CA SER A 38 19.90 -3.12 -2.60
C SER A 38 21.02 -2.46 -1.80
N PHE A 39 21.62 -3.20 -0.87
CA PHE A 39 22.82 -2.81 -0.15
C PHE A 39 24.05 -3.27 -0.94
N ASN A 40 24.95 -2.36 -1.29
CA ASN A 40 26.16 -2.68 -2.05
C ASN A 40 27.36 -1.89 -1.49
N PRO A 41 28.06 -2.42 -0.47
CA PRO A 41 29.20 -1.72 0.11
C PRO A 41 30.35 -1.60 -0.90
N PRO A 42 31.15 -0.52 -0.86
CA PRO A 42 32.36 -0.40 -1.65
C PRO A 42 33.39 -1.49 -1.23
N PRO A 43 34.30 -1.92 -2.12
CA PRO A 43 35.28 -2.96 -1.81
C PRO A 43 36.11 -2.64 -0.56
N GLY A 44 36.05 -3.51 0.45
CA GLY A 44 36.75 -3.35 1.73
C GLY A 44 36.11 -2.35 2.71
N GLY A 45 34.91 -1.84 2.40
CA GLY A 45 34.15 -0.95 3.28
C GLY A 45 33.02 -1.66 4.00
N GLU A 46 32.66 -1.16 5.18
CA GLU A 46 31.52 -1.63 5.99
C GLU A 46 30.26 -0.75 5.78
N THR A 47 30.31 0.25 4.89
CA THR A 47 29.25 1.29 4.78
C THR A 47 28.86 1.58 3.33
N ASP A 48 27.56 1.56 3.03
CA ASP A 48 26.98 2.01 1.75
C ASP A 48 26.27 3.37 1.96
N VAL A 49 27.01 4.46 1.72
CA VAL A 49 26.47 5.84 1.85
C VAL A 49 25.23 6.05 0.99
N ALA A 50 25.12 5.38 -0.16
CA ALA A 50 23.98 5.54 -1.03
C ALA A 50 22.75 4.80 -0.46
N PHE A 51 22.94 3.67 0.22
CA PHE A 51 21.88 2.97 0.95
C PHE A 51 21.33 3.84 2.09
N ASP A 52 22.19 4.39 2.94
CA ASP A 52 21.80 5.30 4.03
C ASP A 52 20.99 6.48 3.50
N GLN A 53 21.48 7.12 2.43
CA GLN A 53 20.78 8.24 1.79
C GLN A 53 19.40 7.84 1.26
N ARG A 54 19.23 6.61 0.74
CA ARG A 54 17.94 6.13 0.26
C ARG A 54 16.95 5.91 1.41
N ILE A 55 17.39 5.26 2.49
CA ILE A 55 16.56 5.05 3.69
C ILE A 55 16.14 6.39 4.31
N ALA A 56 17.09 7.33 4.47
CA ALA A 56 16.79 8.67 4.97
C ALA A 56 15.81 9.42 4.06
N GLN A 57 16.01 9.37 2.74
CA GLN A 57 15.11 10.02 1.79
C GLN A 57 13.67 9.51 1.89
N ASP A 58 13.47 8.21 2.09
CA ASP A 58 12.12 7.66 2.20
C ASP A 58 11.46 8.01 3.54
N ALA A 59 12.21 8.08 4.64
CA ALA A 59 11.73 8.63 5.91
C ALA A 59 11.34 10.12 5.77
N ASP A 60 12.20 10.94 5.18
CA ASP A 60 11.96 12.37 4.96
C ASP A 60 10.73 12.63 4.09
N ARG A 61 10.56 11.82 3.03
CA ARG A 61 9.38 11.87 2.15
C ARG A 61 8.12 11.48 2.90
N LEU A 62 8.17 10.48 3.78
CA LEU A 62 7.03 10.08 4.59
C LEU A 62 6.63 11.19 5.56
N ASN A 63 7.59 11.77 6.29
CA ASN A 63 7.32 12.91 7.16
C ASN A 63 6.70 14.07 6.37
N SER A 64 7.29 14.42 5.22
CA SER A 64 6.78 15.49 4.36
C SER A 64 5.35 15.24 3.85
N ALA A 65 5.02 13.99 3.51
CA ALA A 65 3.72 13.64 2.94
C ALA A 65 2.63 13.40 4.01
N TRP A 66 3.02 12.94 5.21
CA TRP A 66 2.11 12.32 6.18
C TRP A 66 2.29 12.79 7.63
N ALA A 67 2.97 13.92 7.85
CA ALA A 67 3.13 14.50 9.19
C ALA A 67 1.81 14.64 9.95
N GLY A 68 1.81 14.21 11.22
CA GLY A 68 0.65 14.24 12.12
C GLY A 68 -0.40 13.15 11.90
N TYR A 69 -0.19 12.24 10.93
CA TYR A 69 -1.10 11.13 10.66
C TYR A 69 -0.39 9.78 10.87
N ALA A 70 -1.19 8.75 11.17
CA ALA A 70 -0.69 7.39 11.38
C ALA A 70 -0.40 6.67 10.05
N ALA A 71 0.70 5.93 10.00
CA ALA A 71 1.07 5.03 8.91
C ALA A 71 1.80 3.80 9.47
N ALA A 72 1.83 2.72 8.71
CA ALA A 72 2.72 1.59 8.94
C ALA A 72 3.78 1.55 7.84
N VAL A 73 5.00 1.12 8.17
CA VAL A 73 6.08 0.96 7.20
C VAL A 73 6.61 -0.46 7.28
N ASP A 74 6.61 -1.11 6.13
CA ASP A 74 7.11 -2.45 5.93
C ASP A 74 8.44 -2.39 5.20
N LEU A 75 9.50 -2.78 5.92
CA LEU A 75 10.88 -2.83 5.45
C LEU A 75 11.36 -4.27 5.26
N GLY A 76 10.46 -5.26 5.35
CA GLY A 76 10.81 -6.68 5.29
C GLY A 76 11.32 -7.16 3.93
N ASP A 77 11.09 -6.37 2.87
CA ASP A 77 11.61 -6.67 1.52
C ASP A 77 13.05 -6.16 1.31
N ILE A 78 13.65 -5.47 2.29
CA ILE A 78 15.06 -5.08 2.26
C ILE A 78 15.90 -6.28 2.69
N ASP A 79 17.05 -6.50 2.03
CA ASP A 79 18.00 -7.56 2.38
C ASP A 79 18.26 -7.60 3.90
N PRO A 80 17.99 -8.72 4.59
CA PRO A 80 18.10 -8.82 6.05
C PRO A 80 19.54 -8.59 6.56
N ASP A 81 20.56 -8.79 5.72
CA ASP A 81 21.95 -8.53 6.06
C ASP A 81 22.36 -7.07 5.82
N ALA A 82 21.52 -6.24 5.20
CA ALA A 82 21.82 -4.84 4.95
C ALA A 82 22.01 -4.04 6.24
N ARG A 83 23.04 -3.19 6.30
CA ARG A 83 23.31 -2.32 7.45
C ARG A 83 23.61 -0.90 6.99
N CYS A 84 23.15 0.07 7.76
CA CYS A 84 23.55 1.46 7.61
C CYS A 84 24.95 1.71 8.19
N ALA A 85 25.50 2.90 7.98
CA ALA A 85 26.82 3.27 8.50
C ALA A 85 26.95 2.98 10.01
N GLY A 86 28.10 2.41 10.40
CA GLY A 86 28.36 2.03 11.80
C GLY A 86 27.70 0.71 12.22
N GLY A 87 27.19 -0.09 11.27
CA GLY A 87 26.56 -1.38 11.56
C GLY A 87 25.12 -1.27 12.08
N VAL A 88 24.50 -0.09 11.96
CA VAL A 88 23.14 0.16 12.45
C VAL A 88 22.12 -0.54 11.55
N HIS A 89 21.13 -1.20 12.16
CA HIS A 89 20.04 -1.82 11.40
C HIS A 89 19.20 -0.76 10.66
N PHE A 90 18.82 -1.01 9.41
CA PHE A 90 18.09 -0.02 8.59
C PHE A 90 16.73 0.37 9.17
N VAL A 91 16.05 -0.54 9.89
CA VAL A 91 14.82 -0.22 10.64
C VAL A 91 15.11 0.88 11.66
N ARG A 92 16.14 0.70 12.50
CA ARG A 92 16.53 1.70 13.50
C ARG A 92 16.86 3.03 12.82
N TYR A 93 17.70 3.01 11.80
CA TYR A 93 18.10 4.21 11.07
C TYR A 93 16.91 4.95 10.44
N PHE A 94 15.93 4.22 9.87
CA PHE A 94 14.70 4.81 9.32
C PHE A 94 13.90 5.53 10.42
N PHE A 95 13.71 4.90 11.57
CA PHE A 95 12.93 5.46 12.67
C PHE A 95 13.64 6.61 13.39
N ASP A 96 14.97 6.57 13.50
CA ASP A 96 15.76 7.73 13.93
C ASP A 96 15.44 8.95 13.05
N ARG A 97 15.47 8.76 11.71
CA ARG A 97 15.15 9.82 10.75
C ARG A 97 13.70 10.29 10.83
N ILE A 98 12.75 9.39 11.10
CA ILE A 98 11.36 9.78 11.35
C ILE A 98 11.27 10.68 12.57
N ALA A 99 11.88 10.28 13.69
CA ALA A 99 11.80 10.97 14.98
C ALA A 99 12.61 12.27 15.06
N ASP A 100 13.70 12.39 14.28
CA ASP A 100 14.56 13.58 14.24
C ASP A 100 13.86 14.82 13.63
N ALA A 101 12.72 14.66 12.95
CA ALA A 101 12.02 15.75 12.28
C ALA A 101 11.05 16.51 13.21
N ASP A 102 11.04 17.83 13.14
CA ASP A 102 10.11 18.70 13.90
C ASP A 102 8.63 18.37 13.64
N GLN A 103 8.31 17.99 12.41
CA GLN A 103 6.99 17.52 11.99
C GLN A 103 7.13 16.13 11.40
N HIS A 104 6.63 15.13 12.12
CA HIS A 104 6.80 13.74 11.75
C HIS A 104 5.46 13.00 11.61
N ALA A 105 5.48 11.92 10.84
CA ALA A 105 4.38 10.96 10.79
C ALA A 105 4.38 10.11 12.07
N HIS A 106 3.23 9.54 12.44
CA HIS A 106 3.15 8.54 13.52
C HIS A 106 3.31 7.16 12.89
N VAL A 107 4.55 6.67 12.84
CA VAL A 107 4.90 5.48 12.07
C VAL A 107 4.97 4.25 12.97
N SER A 108 4.36 3.15 12.52
CA SER A 108 4.47 1.82 13.10
C SER A 108 5.37 0.92 12.23
N PRO A 109 6.35 0.21 12.79
CA PRO A 109 7.10 -0.80 12.05
C PRO A 109 6.22 -2.02 11.78
N VAL A 110 6.46 -2.72 10.68
CA VAL A 110 5.78 -3.99 10.36
C VAL A 110 6.69 -5.17 10.70
N LEU A 111 6.12 -6.18 11.36
CA LEU A 111 6.73 -7.51 11.56
C LEU A 111 5.98 -8.54 10.70
N ARG A 112 6.74 -9.49 10.14
CA ARG A 112 6.25 -10.62 9.35
C ARG A 112 6.76 -11.92 9.97
N LEU A 113 6.20 -13.06 9.57
CA LEU A 113 6.69 -14.37 10.04
C LEU A 113 8.20 -14.55 9.75
N GLU A 114 8.64 -14.08 8.58
CA GLU A 114 10.03 -14.17 8.12
C GLU A 114 11.00 -13.15 8.74
N SER A 115 10.54 -12.27 9.64
CA SER A 115 11.41 -11.29 10.30
C SER A 115 12.44 -12.01 11.17
N ASP A 116 13.72 -11.89 10.82
CA ASP A 116 14.81 -12.51 11.57
C ASP A 116 15.06 -11.84 12.93
N GLU A 117 15.92 -12.46 13.74
CA GLU A 117 16.25 -11.99 15.09
C GLU A 117 16.81 -10.55 15.10
N ALA A 118 17.63 -10.19 14.09
CA ALA A 118 18.21 -8.86 14.01
C ALA A 118 17.16 -7.79 13.65
N PHE A 119 16.23 -8.12 12.76
CA PHE A 119 15.12 -7.26 12.38
C PHE A 119 14.17 -7.08 13.57
N LEU A 120 13.80 -8.17 14.25
CA LEU A 120 12.93 -8.13 15.43
C LEU A 120 13.57 -7.30 16.55
N ALA A 121 14.85 -7.50 16.86
CA ALA A 121 15.56 -6.70 17.86
C ALA A 121 15.61 -5.21 17.47
N ALA A 122 15.78 -4.89 16.18
CA ALA A 122 15.72 -3.51 15.72
C ALA A 122 14.33 -2.89 15.90
N VAL A 123 13.27 -3.64 15.58
CA VAL A 123 11.87 -3.24 15.83
C VAL A 123 11.61 -3.03 17.33
N ALA A 124 12.03 -3.98 18.18
CA ALA A 124 11.90 -3.87 19.63
C ALA A 124 12.61 -2.61 20.16
N SER A 125 13.82 -2.32 19.67
CA SER A 125 14.57 -1.13 20.07
C SER A 125 13.83 0.18 19.76
N VAL A 126 13.19 0.29 18.59
CA VAL A 126 12.44 1.50 18.22
C VAL A 126 11.11 1.57 18.97
N CYS A 127 10.48 0.43 19.28
CA CYS A 127 9.30 0.39 20.13
C CYS A 127 9.62 0.90 21.55
N GLY A 128 10.76 0.49 22.12
CA GLY A 128 11.22 0.94 23.43
C GLY A 128 11.60 2.42 23.48
N ASP A 129 12.40 2.89 22.51
CA ASP A 129 12.94 4.26 22.52
C ASP A 129 11.91 5.31 22.09
N TYR A 130 11.05 4.99 21.12
CA TYR A 130 10.09 5.94 20.54
C TYR A 130 8.63 5.70 20.97
N GLY A 131 8.35 4.61 21.69
CA GLY A 131 6.99 4.26 22.09
C GLY A 131 6.08 3.88 20.93
N VAL A 132 6.63 3.59 19.75
CA VAL A 132 5.87 3.11 18.59
C VAL A 132 5.37 1.69 18.83
N ARG A 133 4.31 1.30 18.13
CA ARG A 133 3.69 -0.02 18.24
C ARG A 133 3.75 -0.76 16.91
N PRO A 134 4.17 -2.03 16.87
CA PRO A 134 4.32 -2.75 15.62
C PRO A 134 2.97 -3.15 15.03
N VAL A 135 2.99 -3.42 13.73
CA VAL A 135 1.90 -4.07 13.00
C VAL A 135 2.39 -5.43 12.55
N PHE A 136 1.67 -6.48 12.94
CA PHE A 136 1.94 -7.84 12.48
C PHE A 136 1.23 -8.04 11.15
N ARG A 137 1.94 -8.51 10.12
CA ARG A 137 1.36 -8.78 8.80
C ARG A 137 1.66 -10.23 8.43
N MET A 138 0.61 -11.04 8.40
CA MET A 138 0.69 -12.48 8.13
C MET A 138 -0.21 -12.87 6.96
N THR A 139 0.25 -13.83 6.18
CA THR A 139 -0.53 -14.48 5.13
C THR A 139 -1.36 -15.64 5.70
N PRO A 140 -2.34 -16.17 4.95
CA PRO A 140 -3.02 -17.41 5.33
C PRO A 140 -2.09 -18.61 5.50
N ASP A 141 -0.97 -18.64 4.77
CA ASP A 141 0.01 -19.73 4.87
C ASP A 141 0.82 -19.60 6.17
N ASP A 142 1.25 -18.39 6.54
CA ASP A 142 1.89 -18.13 7.84
C ASP A 142 0.98 -18.52 9.01
N LEU A 143 -0.31 -18.18 8.92
CA LEU A 143 -1.31 -18.50 9.94
C LEU A 143 -1.68 -19.99 10.00
N ALA A 144 -1.23 -20.79 9.04
CA ALA A 144 -1.41 -22.23 9.05
C ALA A 144 -0.25 -22.98 9.73
N GLU A 145 0.84 -22.30 10.07
CA GLU A 145 1.96 -22.88 10.82
C GLU A 145 1.50 -23.31 12.22
N LEU A 146 2.00 -24.46 12.69
CA LEU A 146 1.53 -25.08 13.93
C LEU A 146 1.92 -24.33 15.20
N ASP A 147 3.00 -23.55 15.11
CA ASP A 147 3.61 -22.78 16.21
C ASP A 147 3.36 -21.27 16.07
N ILE A 148 2.42 -20.85 15.20
CA ILE A 148 2.14 -19.43 14.96
C ILE A 148 1.77 -18.65 16.24
N ASP A 149 1.06 -19.28 17.18
CA ASP A 149 0.73 -18.67 18.48
C ASP A 149 2.00 -18.37 19.29
N ASP A 150 2.95 -19.31 19.34
CA ASP A 150 4.22 -19.17 20.07
C ASP A 150 5.11 -18.12 19.38
N VAL A 151 5.22 -18.16 18.05
CA VAL A 151 6.01 -17.19 17.27
C VAL A 151 5.50 -15.76 17.48
N VAL A 152 4.18 -15.56 17.45
CA VAL A 152 3.58 -14.24 17.70
C VAL A 152 3.77 -13.81 19.15
N SER A 153 3.69 -14.74 20.11
CA SER A 153 3.98 -14.45 21.52
C SER A 153 5.43 -14.00 21.71
N ASP A 154 6.39 -14.72 21.13
CA ASP A 154 7.82 -14.41 21.24
C ASP A 154 8.15 -13.04 20.63
N MET A 155 7.55 -12.71 19.48
CA MET A 155 7.71 -11.38 18.86
C MET A 155 7.13 -10.25 19.73
N LEU A 156 5.99 -10.48 20.38
CA LEU A 156 5.40 -9.51 21.32
C LEU A 156 6.28 -9.34 22.56
N ASP A 157 6.79 -10.44 23.11
CA ASP A 157 7.65 -10.46 24.30
C ASP A 157 8.97 -9.75 24.04
N GLU A 158 9.61 -9.97 22.88
CA GLU A 158 10.84 -9.27 22.48
C GLU A 158 10.61 -7.75 22.37
N CYS A 159 9.42 -7.34 21.88
CA CYS A 159 9.03 -5.93 21.87
C CYS A 159 8.60 -5.39 23.24
N GLY A 160 8.43 -6.24 24.25
CA GLY A 160 7.89 -5.88 25.57
C GLY A 160 6.43 -5.41 25.51
N LEU A 161 5.62 -5.97 24.61
CA LEU A 161 4.25 -5.55 24.32
C LEU A 161 3.24 -6.69 24.54
N GLN A 162 1.96 -6.34 24.55
CA GLN A 162 0.87 -7.31 24.49
C GLN A 162 0.10 -7.14 23.17
N ALA A 163 -0.69 -8.13 22.77
CA ALA A 163 -1.50 -8.04 21.55
C ALA A 163 -2.36 -6.76 21.51
N ALA A 164 -2.90 -6.34 22.66
CA ALA A 164 -3.69 -5.12 22.80
C ALA A 164 -2.95 -3.80 22.52
N ASP A 165 -1.62 -3.82 22.47
CA ASP A 165 -0.80 -2.66 22.09
C ASP A 165 -0.58 -2.56 20.57
N ALA A 166 -0.79 -3.65 19.82
CA ALA A 166 -0.39 -3.79 18.43
C ALA A 166 -1.59 -4.04 17.50
N ALA A 167 -1.36 -3.93 16.18
CA ALA A 167 -2.35 -4.26 15.17
C ALA A 167 -1.95 -5.50 14.38
N PHE A 168 -2.93 -6.23 13.87
CA PHE A 168 -2.74 -7.42 13.05
C PHE A 168 -3.35 -7.24 11.66
N ILE A 169 -2.63 -7.64 10.62
CA ILE A 169 -3.07 -7.65 9.24
C ILE A 169 -3.02 -9.08 8.74
N VAL A 170 -4.19 -9.58 8.32
CA VAL A 170 -4.30 -10.79 7.52
C VAL A 170 -4.25 -10.38 6.05
N ASP A 171 -3.18 -10.73 5.35
CA ASP A 171 -2.95 -10.36 3.96
C ASP A 171 -3.13 -11.56 3.03
N LEU A 172 -4.24 -11.57 2.29
CA LEU A 172 -4.52 -12.63 1.30
C LEU A 172 -3.71 -12.47 0.02
N GLY A 173 -2.97 -11.37 -0.15
CA GLY A 173 -2.28 -11.05 -1.38
C GLY A 173 -3.25 -10.93 -2.57
N TYR A 174 -2.91 -11.57 -3.69
CA TYR A 174 -3.75 -11.58 -4.88
C TYR A 174 -4.89 -12.59 -4.79
N ILE A 175 -6.09 -12.13 -5.11
CA ILE A 175 -7.27 -12.99 -5.26
C ILE A 175 -7.91 -12.79 -6.64
N ASP A 176 -8.32 -13.91 -7.25
CA ASP A 176 -8.94 -13.92 -8.58
C ASP A 176 -10.47 -13.95 -8.55
N THR A 177 -11.05 -14.40 -7.43
CA THR A 177 -12.48 -14.65 -7.26
C THR A 177 -12.91 -14.35 -5.83
N ALA A 178 -14.18 -14.01 -5.64
CA ALA A 178 -14.71 -13.76 -4.29
C ALA A 178 -15.03 -15.07 -3.53
N GLY A 179 -15.59 -16.08 -4.21
CA GLY A 179 -16.17 -17.25 -3.54
C GLY A 179 -15.18 -18.03 -2.67
N ARG A 180 -14.07 -18.49 -3.26
CA ARG A 180 -13.02 -19.22 -2.50
C ARG A 180 -12.36 -18.31 -1.46
N SER A 181 -12.09 -17.06 -1.85
CA SER A 181 -11.41 -16.09 -1.00
C SER A 181 -12.21 -15.69 0.25
N VAL A 182 -13.55 -15.74 0.22
CA VAL A 182 -14.37 -15.56 1.43
C VAL A 182 -14.08 -16.66 2.46
N ILE A 183 -13.92 -17.90 2.03
CA ILE A 183 -13.65 -19.04 2.92
C ILE A 183 -12.22 -18.94 3.46
N THR A 184 -11.24 -18.65 2.59
CA THR A 184 -9.85 -18.44 2.99
C THR A 184 -9.73 -17.30 4.01
N ALA A 185 -10.35 -16.15 3.74
CA ALA A 185 -10.38 -15.01 4.66
C ALA A 185 -10.95 -15.38 6.03
N ARG A 186 -12.07 -16.12 6.05
CA ARG A 186 -12.72 -16.56 7.28
C ARG A 186 -11.82 -17.50 8.09
N GLY A 187 -11.16 -18.45 7.43
CA GLY A 187 -10.22 -19.37 8.07
C GLY A 187 -9.03 -18.63 8.65
N ALA A 188 -8.39 -17.77 7.86
CA ALA A 188 -7.24 -16.99 8.29
C ALA A 188 -7.58 -16.05 9.46
N LEU A 189 -8.70 -15.32 9.39
CA LEU A 189 -9.16 -14.48 10.52
C LEU A 189 -9.46 -15.27 11.79
N ALA A 190 -9.91 -16.52 11.68
CA ALA A 190 -10.13 -17.40 12.82
C ALA A 190 -8.83 -17.99 13.40
N ALA A 191 -7.77 -18.03 12.60
CA ALA A 191 -6.45 -18.54 12.98
C ALA A 191 -5.53 -17.44 13.55
N VAL A 192 -5.96 -16.18 13.61
CA VAL A 192 -5.17 -15.09 14.22
C VAL A 192 -4.96 -15.40 15.71
N PRO A 193 -3.70 -15.54 16.18
CA PRO A 193 -3.40 -15.71 17.61
C PRO A 193 -3.99 -14.57 18.42
N PHE A 194 -4.53 -14.83 19.61
CA PHE A 194 -5.08 -13.79 20.48
C PHE A 194 -6.12 -12.87 19.77
N ALA A 195 -6.92 -13.42 18.85
CA ALA A 195 -7.81 -12.65 17.95
C ALA A 195 -8.74 -11.64 18.65
N SER A 196 -9.09 -11.85 19.93
CA SER A 196 -9.92 -10.93 20.71
C SER A 196 -9.16 -9.77 21.37
N GLU A 197 -7.83 -9.78 21.34
CA GLU A 197 -6.99 -8.87 22.14
C GLU A 197 -6.40 -7.74 21.33
N TRP A 198 -6.05 -7.97 20.05
CA TRP A 198 -5.45 -6.95 19.17
C TRP A 198 -6.18 -5.61 19.17
N ALA A 199 -5.43 -4.51 19.10
CA ALA A 199 -5.99 -3.15 19.01
C ALA A 199 -6.80 -2.96 17.71
N ASP A 200 -6.37 -3.60 16.62
CA ASP A 200 -7.03 -3.63 15.32
C ASP A 200 -6.70 -4.93 14.61
N ILE A 201 -7.68 -5.48 13.88
CA ILE A 201 -7.45 -6.57 12.92
C ILE A 201 -7.94 -6.09 11.56
N ALA A 202 -7.07 -6.12 10.56
CA ALA A 202 -7.41 -5.80 9.20
C ALA A 202 -7.34 -7.02 8.28
N LEU A 203 -8.20 -7.03 7.27
CA LEU A 203 -8.13 -7.98 6.16
C LEU A 203 -7.75 -7.21 4.90
N VAL A 204 -6.65 -7.63 4.29
CA VAL A 204 -6.12 -7.05 3.05
C VAL A 204 -6.16 -8.08 1.94
N ALA A 205 -6.57 -7.65 0.74
CA ALA A 205 -6.44 -8.41 -0.49
C ALA A 205 -6.42 -7.46 -1.69
N GLY A 206 -5.95 -7.91 -2.85
CA GLY A 206 -6.09 -7.18 -4.11
C GLY A 206 -6.51 -8.08 -5.25
N SER A 207 -7.45 -7.63 -6.08
CA SER A 207 -7.90 -8.40 -7.24
C SER A 207 -7.60 -7.74 -8.59
N PHE A 208 -6.78 -6.68 -8.61
CA PHE A 208 -6.40 -6.08 -9.89
C PHE A 208 -5.51 -7.05 -10.69
N PRO A 209 -5.81 -7.32 -11.97
CA PRO A 209 -5.06 -8.27 -12.78
C PRO A 209 -3.57 -7.93 -12.88
N GLU A 210 -2.73 -8.96 -12.84
CA GLU A 210 -1.26 -8.86 -12.96
C GLU A 210 -0.84 -8.07 -14.21
N ASN A 211 -1.51 -8.33 -15.33
CA ASN A 211 -1.27 -7.64 -16.58
C ASN A 211 -2.58 -7.37 -17.34
N LEU A 212 -2.48 -6.51 -18.34
CA LEU A 212 -3.62 -6.07 -19.13
C LEU A 212 -3.72 -6.77 -20.50
N SER A 213 -3.08 -7.93 -20.67
CA SER A 213 -3.04 -8.65 -21.95
C SER A 213 -4.42 -9.22 -22.34
N GLY A 214 -5.24 -9.58 -21.36
CA GLY A 214 -6.62 -10.04 -21.57
C GLY A 214 -7.61 -8.93 -21.95
N PHE A 215 -7.19 -7.67 -22.00
CA PHE A 215 -8.04 -6.53 -22.32
C PHE A 215 -7.65 -5.90 -23.65
N ALA A 216 -8.60 -5.89 -24.59
CA ALA A 216 -8.48 -5.09 -25.82
C ALA A 216 -8.45 -3.58 -25.51
N VAL A 217 -7.92 -2.76 -26.42
CA VAL A 217 -8.00 -1.31 -26.27
C VAL A 217 -9.45 -0.84 -26.25
N GLY A 218 -9.79 0.00 -25.26
CA GLY A 218 -11.17 0.42 -24.99
C GLY A 218 -11.50 0.49 -23.50
N ALA A 219 -12.77 0.64 -23.18
CA ALA A 219 -13.28 0.70 -21.82
C ALA A 219 -13.76 -0.67 -21.33
N HIS A 220 -13.42 -1.01 -20.10
CA HIS A 220 -13.78 -2.28 -19.45
C HIS A 220 -14.20 -2.02 -18.01
N ILE A 221 -15.06 -2.89 -17.48
CA ILE A 221 -15.40 -2.93 -16.06
C ILE A 221 -14.69 -4.13 -15.44
N VAL A 222 -13.89 -3.88 -14.42
CA VAL A 222 -13.15 -4.90 -13.66
C VAL A 222 -13.72 -4.95 -12.25
N GLN A 223 -14.03 -6.14 -11.75
CA GLN A 223 -14.61 -6.30 -10.42
C GLN A 223 -13.54 -6.19 -9.33
N ARG A 224 -13.91 -5.57 -8.20
CA ARG A 224 -13.12 -5.52 -6.97
C ARG A 224 -13.52 -6.68 -6.07
N HIS A 225 -12.89 -7.83 -6.27
CA HIS A 225 -13.23 -9.03 -5.51
C HIS A 225 -12.89 -8.86 -4.04
N GLU A 226 -11.82 -8.12 -3.72
CA GLU A 226 -11.38 -7.86 -2.35
C GLU A 226 -12.44 -7.13 -1.53
N TRP A 227 -13.17 -6.20 -2.15
CA TRP A 227 -14.25 -5.46 -1.49
C TRP A 227 -15.39 -6.39 -1.03
N ALA A 228 -15.81 -7.31 -1.91
CA ALA A 228 -16.86 -8.28 -1.59
C ALA A 228 -16.40 -9.30 -0.54
N VAL A 229 -15.14 -9.75 -0.62
CA VAL A 229 -14.55 -10.68 0.35
C VAL A 229 -14.50 -10.05 1.74
N TRP A 230 -14.08 -8.80 1.84
CA TRP A 230 -14.09 -8.08 3.10
C TRP A 230 -15.52 -7.86 3.61
N LEU A 231 -16.47 -7.42 2.78
CA LEU A 231 -17.86 -7.23 3.23
C LEU A 231 -18.45 -8.50 3.89
N ALA A 232 -18.12 -9.69 3.35
CA ALA A 232 -18.55 -10.97 3.90
C ALA A 232 -17.84 -11.38 5.21
N ASN A 233 -16.73 -10.71 5.54
CA ASN A 233 -15.87 -10.97 6.71
C ASN A 233 -15.65 -9.73 7.59
N ARG A 234 -16.39 -8.64 7.37
CA ARG A 234 -16.23 -7.34 8.07
C ARG A 234 -16.55 -7.41 9.56
N SER A 235 -17.13 -8.53 9.99
CA SER A 235 -17.28 -8.94 11.38
C SER A 235 -16.76 -10.37 11.52
N ALA A 236 -15.65 -10.54 12.23
CA ALA A 236 -15.03 -11.84 12.51
C ALA A 236 -14.61 -11.88 13.98
N ALA A 237 -14.66 -13.06 14.60
CA ALA A 237 -14.33 -13.26 16.02
C ALA A 237 -15.02 -12.25 16.98
N GLY A 238 -16.24 -11.80 16.66
CA GLY A 238 -17.01 -10.86 17.49
C GLY A 238 -16.52 -9.40 17.42
N ARG A 239 -15.64 -9.06 16.47
CA ARG A 239 -15.13 -7.69 16.27
C ARG A 239 -15.22 -7.25 14.82
N ALA A 240 -15.20 -5.93 14.63
CA ALA A 240 -15.09 -5.33 13.31
C ALA A 240 -13.69 -5.63 12.73
N VAL A 241 -13.65 -5.94 11.44
CA VAL A 241 -12.41 -6.15 10.69
C VAL A 241 -12.19 -4.94 9.79
N THR A 242 -11.04 -4.30 9.93
CA THR A 242 -10.63 -3.16 9.11
C THR A 242 -10.38 -3.60 7.66
N TYR A 243 -10.79 -2.79 6.69
CA TYR A 243 -10.55 -3.06 5.29
C TYR A 243 -9.20 -2.51 4.85
N GLY A 244 -8.48 -3.30 4.06
CA GLY A 244 -7.38 -2.81 3.24
C GLY A 244 -7.32 -3.50 1.89
N ASP A 245 -6.58 -2.89 0.96
CA ASP A 245 -6.32 -3.44 -0.35
C ASP A 245 -5.01 -2.89 -0.93
N TYR A 246 -4.70 -3.26 -2.18
CA TYR A 246 -3.55 -2.78 -2.92
C TYR A 246 -3.92 -1.62 -3.89
N ALA A 247 -4.94 -0.83 -3.53
CA ALA A 247 -5.47 0.29 -4.28
C ALA A 247 -5.81 -0.02 -5.76
N THR A 248 -4.91 0.31 -6.68
CA THR A 248 -5.12 0.15 -8.13
C THR A 248 -4.04 -0.67 -8.82
N ILE A 249 -3.25 -1.41 -8.04
CA ILE A 249 -2.14 -2.23 -8.54
C ILE A 249 -2.32 -3.70 -8.15
N HIS A 250 -1.57 -4.56 -8.84
CA HIS A 250 -1.49 -5.96 -8.50
C HIS A 250 -0.67 -6.15 -7.21
N PRO A 251 -1.08 -7.06 -6.30
CA PRO A 251 -0.36 -7.31 -5.04
C PRO A 251 1.09 -7.73 -5.22
N LEU A 252 1.41 -8.51 -6.26
CA LEU A 252 2.78 -8.93 -6.55
C LEU A 252 3.48 -7.93 -7.49
N PRO A 253 4.70 -7.48 -7.20
CA PRO A 253 5.42 -6.57 -8.07
C PRO A 253 6.02 -7.36 -9.24
N VAL A 254 5.60 -7.06 -10.47
CA VAL A 254 6.11 -7.73 -11.70
C VAL A 254 7.50 -7.20 -12.11
N GLU A 255 8.22 -6.52 -11.23
CA GLU A 255 9.34 -5.65 -11.63
C GLU A 255 10.70 -6.37 -11.74
N GLU A 256 10.83 -7.57 -11.19
CA GLU A 256 12.07 -8.34 -11.33
C GLU A 256 12.30 -8.72 -12.80
N GLY A 257 13.43 -8.28 -13.35
CA GLY A 257 13.86 -8.57 -14.72
C GLY A 257 13.31 -7.63 -15.80
N LEU A 258 12.54 -6.59 -15.46
CA LEU A 258 12.04 -5.61 -16.42
C LEU A 258 12.98 -4.40 -16.57
N ASP A 259 13.59 -4.22 -17.75
CA ASP A 259 14.37 -3.01 -18.08
C ASP A 259 13.43 -1.87 -18.52
N PRO A 260 13.33 -0.75 -17.78
CA PRO A 260 12.47 0.39 -18.14
C PRO A 260 12.74 0.97 -19.54
N ARG A 261 13.95 0.76 -20.08
CA ARG A 261 14.38 1.18 -21.42
C ARG A 261 13.75 0.33 -22.53
N THR A 262 13.46 -0.94 -22.27
CA THR A 262 12.90 -1.87 -23.26
C THR A 262 11.39 -2.07 -23.09
N MET A 263 10.85 -1.78 -21.91
CA MET A 263 9.41 -1.87 -21.66
C MET A 263 8.61 -0.95 -22.59
N ASN A 264 7.44 -1.41 -23.04
CA ASN A 264 6.45 -0.57 -23.72
C ASN A 264 5.14 -0.55 -22.90
N PRO A 265 5.13 0.12 -21.74
CA PRO A 265 3.95 0.20 -20.89
C PRO A 265 2.82 0.90 -21.63
N THR A 266 1.60 0.51 -21.31
CA THR A 266 0.42 1.01 -22.00
C THR A 266 -0.11 2.27 -21.34
N ALA A 267 -0.69 3.17 -22.14
CA ALA A 267 -1.36 4.35 -21.61
C ALA A 267 -2.74 3.95 -21.06
N SER A 268 -2.78 3.20 -19.96
CA SER A 268 -4.04 2.70 -19.39
C SER A 268 -4.37 3.43 -18.08
N VAL A 269 -5.66 3.69 -17.83
CA VAL A 269 -6.17 4.37 -16.64
C VAL A 269 -7.11 3.46 -15.88
N ARG A 270 -7.04 3.50 -14.55
CA ARG A 270 -7.93 2.78 -13.64
C ARG A 270 -8.68 3.81 -12.81
N TYR A 271 -10.00 3.83 -12.89
CA TYR A 271 -10.85 4.73 -12.13
C TYR A 271 -11.76 3.90 -11.23
N THR A 272 -11.64 4.02 -9.91
CA THR A 272 -12.43 3.22 -8.97
C THR A 272 -13.84 3.75 -8.89
N PHE A 273 -14.82 2.86 -8.89
CA PHE A 273 -16.20 3.24 -8.69
C PHE A 273 -16.91 2.09 -7.98
N GLU A 274 -17.27 2.34 -6.72
CA GLU A 274 -17.94 1.37 -5.87
C GLU A 274 -17.20 0.01 -5.81
N SER A 275 -17.85 -1.08 -6.21
CA SER A 275 -17.29 -2.43 -6.24
C SER A 275 -16.51 -2.74 -7.52
N THR A 276 -16.13 -1.74 -8.31
CA THR A 276 -15.48 -1.92 -9.62
C THR A 276 -14.34 -0.94 -9.87
N TRP A 277 -13.52 -1.25 -10.86
CA TRP A 277 -12.72 -0.28 -11.59
C TRP A 277 -13.26 -0.12 -13.01
N VAL A 278 -13.40 1.12 -13.46
CA VAL A 278 -13.48 1.45 -14.88
C VAL A 278 -12.05 1.49 -15.42
N LEU A 279 -11.68 0.50 -16.22
CA LEU A 279 -10.39 0.37 -16.88
C LEU A 279 -10.49 0.96 -18.30
N LEU A 280 -9.76 2.04 -18.55
CA LEU A 280 -9.56 2.55 -19.90
C LEU A 280 -8.21 2.05 -20.41
N ARG A 281 -8.24 1.08 -21.31
CA ARG A 281 -7.07 0.42 -21.89
C ARG A 281 -6.59 1.17 -23.13
N GLY A 282 -5.38 1.74 -23.10
CA GLY A 282 -4.75 2.39 -24.26
C GLY A 282 -3.74 1.49 -25.00
N GLN A 283 -3.08 2.00 -26.03
CA GLN A 283 -1.96 1.32 -26.70
C GLN A 283 -0.64 1.51 -25.93
N GLY A 284 0.38 0.76 -26.31
CA GLY A 284 1.76 0.96 -25.84
C GLY A 284 2.24 2.40 -26.07
N THR A 285 2.84 3.01 -25.04
CA THR A 285 3.29 4.42 -25.05
C THR A 285 4.51 4.67 -25.94
N ARG A 286 5.23 3.61 -26.31
CA ARG A 286 6.42 3.61 -27.19
C ARG A 286 6.17 2.91 -28.53
N THR A 287 4.91 2.60 -28.85
CA THR A 287 4.55 2.02 -30.15
C THR A 287 4.83 3.01 -31.28
N ARG A 288 5.62 2.60 -32.28
CA ARG A 288 5.99 3.45 -33.42
C ARG A 288 4.74 3.92 -34.18
N GLY A 289 4.62 5.23 -34.39
CA GLY A 289 3.44 5.84 -35.03
C GLY A 289 2.18 5.86 -34.14
N GLY A 290 2.27 5.40 -32.90
CA GLY A 290 1.20 5.48 -31.92
C GLY A 290 1.08 6.87 -31.28
N GLN A 291 -0.03 7.11 -30.60
CA GLN A 291 -0.33 8.38 -29.93
C GLN A 291 0.50 8.61 -28.64
N GLY A 292 1.27 7.62 -28.19
CA GLY A 292 2.08 7.72 -26.97
C GLY A 292 1.26 8.14 -25.75
N PHE A 293 1.73 9.14 -25.01
CA PHE A 293 1.00 9.69 -23.85
C PHE A 293 -0.21 10.53 -24.21
N ALA A 294 -0.36 11.01 -25.46
CA ALA A 294 -1.50 11.84 -25.85
C ALA A 294 -2.85 11.12 -25.69
N GLN A 295 -2.84 9.78 -25.66
CA GLN A 295 -4.00 8.93 -25.35
C GLN A 295 -4.68 9.30 -24.03
N PHE A 296 -3.92 9.80 -23.06
CA PHE A 296 -4.46 10.22 -21.77
C PHE A 296 -5.41 11.43 -21.86
N LEU A 297 -5.30 12.26 -22.90
CA LEU A 297 -6.29 13.32 -23.15
C LEU A 297 -7.66 12.73 -23.44
N ALA A 298 -7.71 11.71 -24.31
CA ALA A 298 -8.94 11.00 -24.64
C ALA A 298 -9.49 10.23 -23.43
N HIS A 299 -8.61 9.63 -22.61
CA HIS A 299 -9.04 8.99 -21.37
C HIS A 299 -9.65 9.97 -20.36
N ALA A 300 -9.08 11.17 -20.22
CA ALA A 300 -9.67 12.22 -19.39
C ALA A 300 -11.07 12.61 -19.91
N ASP A 301 -11.23 12.75 -21.23
CA ASP A 301 -12.53 13.06 -21.86
C ASP A 301 -13.55 11.94 -21.61
N THR A 302 -13.15 10.69 -21.78
CA THR A 302 -14.00 9.52 -21.49
C THR A 302 -14.42 9.48 -20.03
N ILE A 303 -13.50 9.73 -19.09
CA ILE A 303 -13.83 9.73 -17.65
C ILE A 303 -14.84 10.84 -17.36
N VAL A 304 -14.59 12.09 -17.77
CA VAL A 304 -15.51 13.20 -17.45
C VAL A 304 -16.91 12.99 -18.04
N ALA A 305 -17.02 12.29 -19.18
CA ALA A 305 -18.29 12.00 -19.82
C ALA A 305 -19.08 10.83 -19.19
N MET A 306 -18.43 9.97 -18.38
CA MET A 306 -19.08 8.78 -17.83
C MET A 306 -19.89 9.10 -16.56
N PRO A 307 -21.05 8.47 -16.33
CA PRO A 307 -21.85 8.68 -15.12
C PRO A 307 -21.12 8.38 -13.81
N GLN A 308 -20.10 7.54 -13.85
CA GLN A 308 -19.28 7.13 -12.71
C GLN A 308 -18.33 8.23 -12.22
N TYR A 309 -18.08 9.28 -13.00
CA TYR A 309 -17.19 10.36 -12.58
C TYR A 309 -17.77 11.12 -11.39
N ARG A 310 -17.05 11.10 -10.26
CA ARG A 310 -17.47 11.73 -9.00
C ARG A 310 -17.45 13.27 -9.03
N GLY A 311 -16.81 13.86 -10.05
CA GLY A 311 -16.77 15.31 -10.22
C GLY A 311 -15.48 15.95 -9.70
N GLN A 312 -15.16 17.14 -10.24
CA GLN A 312 -13.87 17.83 -10.03
C GLN A 312 -13.52 18.08 -8.55
N VAL A 313 -14.51 18.21 -7.67
CA VAL A 313 -14.33 18.56 -6.26
C VAL A 313 -14.19 17.33 -5.34
N PHE A 314 -14.40 16.12 -5.87
CA PHE A 314 -14.43 14.90 -5.07
C PHE A 314 -13.05 14.53 -4.52
N SER A 315 -12.03 14.56 -5.38
CA SER A 315 -10.65 14.28 -5.01
C SER A 315 -9.68 15.16 -5.80
N PHE A 316 -8.42 15.24 -5.36
CA PHE A 316 -7.37 15.88 -6.13
C PHE A 316 -7.20 15.20 -7.51
N GLY A 317 -7.29 13.87 -7.55
CA GLY A 317 -7.26 13.08 -8.79
C GLY A 317 -8.35 13.48 -9.78
N ASP A 318 -9.60 13.56 -9.33
CA ASP A 318 -10.73 14.02 -10.15
C ASP A 318 -10.57 15.47 -10.61
N GLY A 319 -10.05 16.31 -9.71
CA GLY A 319 -9.68 17.69 -9.99
C GLY A 319 -8.71 17.81 -11.16
N ARG A 320 -7.69 16.94 -11.16
CA ARG A 320 -6.66 16.86 -12.19
C ARG A 320 -7.21 16.29 -13.50
N ILE A 321 -8.02 15.24 -13.46
CA ILE A 321 -8.71 14.69 -14.64
C ILE A 321 -9.50 15.79 -15.35
N MET A 322 -10.27 16.62 -14.63
CA MET A 322 -11.02 17.73 -15.22
C MET A 322 -10.11 18.79 -15.88
N ARG A 323 -8.96 19.11 -15.27
CA ARG A 323 -8.01 20.06 -15.87
C ARG A 323 -7.40 19.51 -17.17
N ILE A 324 -7.07 18.22 -17.21
CA ILE A 324 -6.59 17.54 -18.42
C ILE A 324 -7.69 17.50 -19.49
N HIS A 325 -8.93 17.17 -19.11
CA HIS A 325 -10.08 17.21 -19.99
C HIS A 325 -10.27 18.60 -20.62
N ARG A 326 -10.18 19.68 -19.83
CA ARG A 326 -10.27 21.07 -20.31
C ARG A 326 -9.03 21.57 -21.04
N ARG A 327 -7.97 20.76 -21.14
CA ARG A 327 -6.65 21.13 -21.68
C ARG A 327 -5.99 22.29 -20.93
N ALA A 328 -6.37 22.52 -19.66
CA ALA A 328 -5.72 23.46 -18.77
C ALA A 328 -4.41 22.88 -18.17
N GLU A 329 -4.28 21.56 -18.19
CA GLU A 329 -3.06 20.83 -17.86
C GLU A 329 -2.75 19.84 -19.00
N GLY A 330 -1.47 19.54 -19.23
CA GLY A 330 -1.06 18.55 -20.23
C GLY A 330 -1.45 17.12 -19.85
N GLN A 331 -1.31 16.19 -20.80
CA GLN A 331 -1.73 14.79 -20.67
C GLN A 331 -1.06 13.99 -19.55
N GLY A 332 0.05 14.49 -18.99
CA GLY A 332 0.85 13.78 -18.01
C GLY A 332 1.58 12.56 -18.58
N ASN A 333 2.05 11.72 -17.68
CA ASN A 333 2.77 10.46 -17.95
C ASN A 333 2.24 9.33 -17.06
N LEU A 334 2.86 8.16 -17.08
CA LEU A 334 2.42 7.03 -16.23
C LEU A 334 2.40 7.39 -14.74
N GLU A 335 3.43 8.06 -14.23
CA GLU A 335 3.51 8.51 -12.83
C GLU A 335 2.33 9.44 -12.47
N THR A 336 1.96 10.34 -13.39
CA THR A 336 0.79 11.23 -13.24
C THR A 336 -0.50 10.43 -13.07
N TRP A 337 -0.72 9.42 -13.90
CA TRP A 337 -1.95 8.63 -13.87
C TRP A 337 -2.00 7.61 -12.74
N VAL A 338 -0.84 7.13 -12.26
CA VAL A 338 -0.74 6.42 -10.97
C VAL A 338 -1.16 7.35 -9.83
N SER A 339 -0.63 8.58 -9.81
CA SER A 339 -0.96 9.56 -8.75
C SER A 339 -2.46 9.88 -8.72
N ILE A 340 -3.07 10.11 -9.89
CA ILE A 340 -4.50 10.37 -10.04
C ILE A 340 -5.31 9.17 -9.55
N GLY A 341 -4.98 7.97 -10.03
CA GLY A 341 -5.73 6.74 -9.74
C GLY A 341 -5.70 6.38 -8.25
N VAL A 342 -4.52 6.41 -7.62
CA VAL A 342 -4.37 6.10 -6.19
C VAL A 342 -5.05 7.14 -5.31
N ASN A 343 -4.91 8.44 -5.62
CA ASN A 343 -5.56 9.49 -4.85
C ASN A 343 -7.09 9.39 -4.91
N HIS A 344 -7.63 9.20 -6.12
CA HIS A 344 -9.06 9.00 -6.31
C HIS A 344 -9.55 7.71 -5.64
N HIS A 345 -8.79 6.61 -5.74
CA HIS A 345 -9.14 5.35 -5.09
C HIS A 345 -9.28 5.53 -3.57
N ILE A 346 -8.30 6.12 -2.90
CA ILE A 346 -8.36 6.37 -1.45
C ILE A 346 -9.57 7.25 -1.11
N ALA A 347 -9.83 8.29 -1.90
CA ALA A 347 -11.00 9.15 -1.73
C ALA A 347 -12.33 8.37 -1.85
N GLU A 348 -12.43 7.48 -2.83
CA GLU A 348 -13.59 6.61 -3.05
C GLU A 348 -13.80 5.69 -1.85
N ILE A 349 -12.77 5.00 -1.34
CA ILE A 349 -12.92 4.06 -0.21
C ILE A 349 -13.33 4.78 1.06
N VAL A 350 -12.66 5.88 1.39
CA VAL A 350 -13.01 6.70 2.56
C VAL A 350 -14.44 7.23 2.44
N GLY A 351 -14.86 7.64 1.23
CA GLY A 351 -16.23 8.05 0.94
C GLY A 351 -17.25 6.92 1.12
N GLN A 352 -16.94 5.70 0.66
CA GLN A 352 -17.80 4.52 0.81
C GLN A 352 -18.01 4.14 2.28
N PHE A 353 -17.00 4.30 3.14
CA PHE A 353 -17.18 4.04 4.58
C PHE A 353 -18.18 4.96 5.26
N ALA A 354 -18.33 6.20 4.77
CA ALA A 354 -19.31 7.13 5.32
C ALA A 354 -20.76 6.72 5.00
N SER A 355 -20.98 5.89 3.97
CA SER A 355 -22.31 5.42 3.56
C SER A 355 -22.61 3.97 3.94
N LEU A 356 -21.63 3.23 4.48
CA LEU A 356 -21.80 1.85 4.91
C LEU A 356 -22.56 1.77 6.25
N PRO A 357 -23.60 0.91 6.36
CA PRO A 357 -24.21 0.61 7.65
C PRO A 357 -23.18 0.02 8.61
N SER A 358 -23.31 0.36 9.90
CA SER A 358 -22.53 -0.27 10.97
C SER A 358 -22.59 -1.81 10.84
N PRO A 359 -21.50 -2.52 11.19
CA PRO A 359 -21.37 -3.96 11.02
C PRO A 359 -22.59 -4.77 11.44
#